data_AF-X1KPU5-F1
#
_entry.id   AF-X1KPU5-F1
#
_cell.length_a   1.000
_cell.length_b   1.000
_cell.length_c   1.000
_cell.angle_alpha   90.00
_cell.angle_beta   90.00
_cell.angle_gamma   90.00
#
_symmetry.space_group_name_H-M   'P 1'
#
loop_
_entity.id
_entity.type
_entity.pdbx_description
1 polymer ?
#
loop_
_entity_poly.entity_id
_entity_poly.type
_entity_poly.pdbx_seq_one_letter_code
_entity_poly.pdbx_strand_id
1 'polypeptide(L)'
;KKNYWDKLLHLIFEQGDEDKKLFRDKILRKKEKEETTSLEDYIIYKKTHLLYDWIMGKKSVKTIEEEYGLYRGCIYRLGEGFSWLADSLSAIAESVGWEEKINKDLNKIRMLSSRLIEGVQEEGINLALLYIPGLSRYHIRRLVEAGYRDDDSLRDANESELGKLLPKRLVQRIQEKMKEENNHQKMLKEKWIVQDEKLNAFKKVPEESGISGIICETGNRRNMNPSPQKINISEQQSADVSHVASLEPLLEISQQRSDRIIFMGKEFKVTTIGFSLLYLLAQHREKVVSYEEILKDLWKGEKDAIYTRINYHICKIRKDISKIMDKKEDNTKKIENIFKAIP
;
A
#
# COMPACT_ATOMS: atom_id res chain seq x y z
N LYS A 1 -1.69 12.31 -26.87
CA LYS A 1 -1.20 12.19 -25.47
C LYS A 1 -1.86 13.28 -24.65
N LYS A 2 -2.43 12.99 -23.47
CA LYS A 2 -2.93 14.04 -22.56
C LYS A 2 -1.76 14.93 -22.11
N ASN A 3 -1.87 16.25 -22.22
CA ASN A 3 -0.83 17.18 -21.78
C ASN A 3 -1.00 17.48 -20.27
N TYR A 4 -0.32 16.72 -19.42
CA TYR A 4 -0.36 16.94 -17.96
C TYR A 4 0.40 18.19 -17.52
N TRP A 5 1.30 18.71 -18.36
CA TRP A 5 2.00 19.95 -18.08
C TRP A 5 1.03 21.13 -18.05
N ASP A 6 0.16 21.26 -19.07
CA ASP A 6 -0.85 22.32 -19.11
C ASP A 6 -1.84 22.22 -17.96
N LYS A 7 -2.23 21.00 -17.57
CA LYS A 7 -3.09 20.81 -16.40
C LYS A 7 -2.43 21.27 -15.11
N LEU A 8 -1.16 20.95 -14.93
CA LEU A 8 -0.41 21.38 -13.75
C LEU A 8 -0.22 22.91 -13.73
N LEU A 9 0.01 23.53 -14.88
CA LEU A 9 0.07 24.99 -15.00
C LEU A 9 -1.25 25.65 -14.63
N HIS A 10 -2.37 25.12 -15.11
CA HIS A 10 -3.69 25.61 -14.73
C HIS A 10 -3.88 25.58 -13.21
N LEU A 11 -3.51 24.47 -12.56
CA LEU A 11 -3.57 24.37 -11.10
C LEU A 11 -2.68 25.39 -10.39
N ILE A 12 -1.47 25.65 -10.89
CA ILE A 12 -0.55 26.62 -10.29
C ILE A 12 -1.15 28.03 -10.35
N PHE A 13 -1.70 28.43 -11.50
CA PHE A 13 -2.35 29.72 -11.67
C PHE A 13 -3.64 29.83 -10.84
N GLU A 14 -4.46 28.77 -10.78
CA GLU A 14 -5.67 28.76 -9.93
C GLU A 14 -5.35 28.94 -8.44
N GLN A 15 -4.17 28.50 -8.00
CA GLN A 15 -3.72 28.65 -6.62
C GLN A 15 -2.95 29.96 -6.36
N GLY A 16 -2.70 30.79 -7.39
CA GLY A 16 -1.89 32.01 -7.29
C GLY A 16 -0.44 31.75 -6.90
N ASP A 17 0.08 30.59 -7.29
CA ASP A 17 1.37 30.07 -6.84
C ASP A 17 2.50 30.29 -7.85
N GLU A 18 2.24 30.95 -8.98
CA GLU A 18 3.18 31.16 -10.09
C GLU A 18 4.51 31.81 -9.67
N ASP A 19 4.49 32.63 -8.62
CA ASP A 19 5.68 33.33 -8.13
C ASP A 19 6.61 32.45 -7.28
N LYS A 20 6.14 31.28 -6.83
CA LYS A 20 6.98 30.36 -6.04
C LYS A 20 8.16 29.90 -6.89
N LYS A 21 9.37 30.10 -6.36
CA LYS A 21 10.64 29.76 -7.01
C LYS A 21 10.65 28.34 -7.59
N LEU A 22 10.08 27.38 -6.85
CA LEU A 22 9.96 25.99 -7.31
C LEU A 22 9.24 25.88 -8.66
N PHE A 23 8.07 26.51 -8.80
CA PHE A 23 7.25 26.43 -10.02
C PHE A 23 7.85 27.27 -11.14
N ARG A 24 8.37 28.45 -10.82
CA ARG A 24 9.10 29.30 -11.77
C ARG A 24 10.26 28.55 -12.42
N ASP A 25 11.16 27.99 -11.60
CA ASP A 25 12.41 27.41 -12.09
C ASP A 25 12.23 26.03 -12.71
N LYS A 26 11.31 25.20 -12.18
CA LYS A 26 11.14 23.81 -12.63
C LYS A 26 10.10 23.63 -13.72
N ILE A 27 9.10 24.51 -13.82
CA ILE A 27 7.93 24.31 -14.69
C ILE A 27 7.76 25.45 -15.69
N LEU A 28 7.71 26.71 -15.23
CA LEU A 28 7.40 27.86 -16.09
C LEU A 28 8.56 28.19 -17.05
N ARG A 29 9.82 28.26 -16.56
CA ARG A 29 11.00 28.51 -17.41
C ARG A 29 11.16 27.49 -18.53
N LYS A 30 10.81 26.22 -18.31
CA LYS A 30 10.85 25.18 -19.36
C LYS A 30 9.84 25.49 -20.47
N LYS A 31 8.71 26.12 -20.15
CA LYS A 31 7.66 26.48 -21.11
C LYS A 31 8.08 27.65 -21.97
N GLU A 32 8.63 28.69 -21.34
CA GLU A 32 9.13 29.89 -22.03
C GLU A 32 10.23 29.56 -23.05
N LYS A 33 11.05 28.53 -22.77
CA LYS A 33 12.10 28.06 -23.66
C LYS A 33 11.64 27.07 -24.73
N GLU A 34 10.34 26.79 -24.81
CA GLU A 34 9.76 25.75 -25.68
C GLU A 34 10.48 24.39 -25.59
N GLU A 35 11.04 24.08 -24.41
CA GLU A 35 11.76 22.82 -24.22
C GLU A 35 10.78 21.65 -24.33
N THR A 36 11.11 20.66 -25.17
CA THR A 36 10.30 19.44 -25.27
C THR A 36 10.28 18.72 -23.93
N THR A 37 9.08 18.36 -23.44
CA THR A 37 8.95 17.61 -22.18
C THR A 37 9.55 16.22 -22.34
N SER A 38 10.52 15.91 -21.48
CA SER A 38 11.10 14.56 -21.41
C SER A 38 10.04 13.54 -20.98
N LEU A 39 10.31 12.25 -21.20
CA LEU A 39 9.45 11.19 -20.68
C LEU A 39 9.35 11.24 -19.14
N GLU A 40 10.45 11.60 -18.49
CA GLU A 40 10.52 11.78 -17.04
C GLU A 40 9.63 12.93 -16.58
N ASP A 41 9.72 14.10 -17.23
CA ASP A 41 8.84 15.24 -16.95
C ASP A 41 7.36 14.87 -17.11
N TYR A 42 7.02 14.14 -18.18
CA TYR A 42 5.67 13.65 -18.41
C TYR A 42 5.18 12.77 -17.24
N ILE A 43 6.00 11.85 -16.75
CA ILE A 43 5.66 10.95 -15.63
C ILE A 43 5.50 11.75 -14.34
N ILE A 44 6.40 12.71 -14.08
CA ILE A 44 6.33 13.59 -12.91
C ILE A 44 5.02 14.37 -12.92
N TYR A 45 4.71 15.08 -14.01
CA TYR A 45 3.48 15.88 -14.10
C TYR A 45 2.22 15.02 -14.01
N LYS A 46 2.22 13.85 -14.64
CA LYS A 46 1.10 12.89 -14.51
C LYS A 46 0.89 12.46 -13.06
N LYS A 47 1.95 12.09 -12.34
CA LYS A 47 1.87 11.64 -10.94
C LYS A 47 1.42 12.77 -10.02
N THR A 48 2.00 13.96 -10.17
CA THR A 48 1.64 15.13 -9.36
C THR A 48 0.16 15.49 -9.54
N HIS A 49 -0.31 15.58 -10.79
CA HIS A 49 -1.71 15.91 -11.07
C HIS A 49 -2.66 14.81 -10.56
N LEU A 50 -2.28 13.53 -10.69
CA LEU A 50 -3.05 12.40 -10.14
C LEU A 50 -3.18 12.47 -8.63
N LEU A 51 -2.07 12.66 -7.92
CA LEU A 51 -2.06 12.71 -6.47
C LEU A 51 -2.82 13.93 -5.95
N TYR A 52 -2.77 15.06 -6.67
CA TYR A 52 -3.61 16.21 -6.40
C TYR A 52 -5.10 15.87 -6.50
N ASP A 53 -5.55 15.28 -7.61
CA ASP A 53 -6.95 14.83 -7.77
C ASP A 53 -7.37 13.79 -6.72
N TRP A 54 -6.44 12.93 -6.32
CA TRP A 54 -6.63 11.91 -5.29
C TRP A 54 -6.92 12.55 -3.93
N ILE A 55 -6.04 13.41 -3.42
CA ILE A 55 -6.19 14.08 -2.12
C ILE A 55 -7.26 15.16 -2.13
N MET A 56 -7.65 15.68 -3.30
CA MET A 56 -8.79 16.58 -3.39
C MET A 56 -10.11 15.84 -3.17
N GLY A 57 -10.17 14.51 -3.24
CA GLY A 57 -11.37 13.74 -2.90
C GLY A 57 -12.62 14.00 -3.76
N LYS A 58 -12.62 15.00 -4.65
CA LYS A 58 -13.78 15.44 -5.46
C LYS A 58 -14.09 14.50 -6.62
N LYS A 59 -13.11 13.73 -7.10
CA LYS A 59 -13.32 12.79 -8.22
C LYS A 59 -13.56 11.39 -7.68
N SER A 60 -14.50 10.65 -8.26
CA SER A 60 -14.68 9.23 -7.93
C SER A 60 -13.41 8.44 -8.31
N VAL A 61 -13.18 7.28 -7.69
CA VAL A 61 -11.99 6.46 -8.02
C VAL A 61 -12.03 6.08 -9.50
N LYS A 62 -13.20 5.66 -9.99
CA LYS A 62 -13.44 5.32 -11.39
C LYS A 62 -13.06 6.47 -12.34
N THR A 63 -13.43 7.70 -12.00
CA THR A 63 -13.07 8.89 -12.78
C THR A 63 -11.55 9.08 -12.85
N ILE A 64 -10.84 8.88 -11.73
CA ILE A 64 -9.37 8.93 -11.71
C ILE A 64 -8.80 7.76 -12.53
N GLU A 65 -9.36 6.55 -12.46
CA GLU A 65 -8.90 5.42 -13.27
C GLU A 65 -8.96 5.73 -14.77
N GLU A 66 -10.10 6.25 -15.24
CA GLU A 66 -10.35 6.62 -16.64
C GLU A 66 -9.48 7.80 -17.08
N GLU A 67 -9.30 8.81 -16.22
CA GLU A 67 -8.55 10.00 -16.56
C GLU A 67 -7.05 9.72 -16.71
N TYR A 68 -6.49 8.87 -15.87
CA TYR A 68 -5.04 8.60 -15.84
C TYR A 68 -4.64 7.28 -16.46
N GLY A 69 -5.60 6.42 -16.84
CA GLY A 69 -5.34 5.10 -17.40
C GLY A 69 -4.65 4.19 -16.38
N LEU A 70 -5.06 4.25 -15.12
CA LEU A 70 -4.48 3.47 -14.02
C LEU A 70 -5.59 2.75 -13.26
N TYR A 71 -5.36 1.49 -12.90
CA TYR A 71 -6.29 0.78 -12.04
C TYR A 71 -6.22 1.29 -10.60
N ARG A 72 -7.32 1.12 -9.86
CA ARG A 72 -7.48 1.49 -8.46
C ARG A 72 -6.29 1.06 -7.61
N GLY A 73 -5.86 -0.19 -7.72
CA GLY A 73 -4.73 -0.69 -6.92
C GLY A 73 -3.40 0.02 -7.21
N CYS A 74 -3.22 0.64 -8.37
CA CYS A 74 -2.05 1.48 -8.66
C CYS A 74 -2.19 2.87 -8.01
N ILE A 75 -3.40 3.44 -8.00
CA ILE A 75 -3.68 4.73 -7.34
C ILE A 75 -3.43 4.62 -5.84
N TYR A 76 -3.95 3.56 -5.20
CA TYR A 76 -3.74 3.31 -3.77
C TYR A 76 -2.26 3.13 -3.44
N ARG A 77 -1.53 2.33 -4.22
CA ARG A 77 -0.07 2.15 -4.03
C ARG A 77 0.72 3.43 -4.23
N LEU A 78 0.30 4.30 -5.16
CA LEU A 78 0.91 5.63 -5.32
C LEU A 78 0.63 6.51 -4.10
N GLY A 79 -0.62 6.56 -3.61
CA GLY A 79 -0.98 7.30 -2.41
C GLY A 79 -0.18 6.85 -1.18
N GLU A 80 -0.12 5.54 -0.94
CA GLU A 80 0.70 4.95 0.12
C GLU A 80 2.18 5.30 -0.05
N GLY A 81 2.79 4.99 -1.21
CA GLY A 81 4.21 5.25 -1.43
C GLY A 81 4.60 6.73 -1.26
N PHE A 82 3.75 7.67 -1.70
CA PHE A 82 4.01 9.09 -1.52
C PHE A 82 3.69 9.60 -0.10
N SER A 83 2.77 8.94 0.62
CA SER A 83 2.57 9.20 2.06
C SER A 83 3.85 8.88 2.83
N TRP A 84 4.49 7.73 2.58
CA TRP A 84 5.79 7.40 3.18
C TRP A 84 6.89 8.42 2.86
N LEU A 85 6.92 8.95 1.63
CA LEU A 85 7.86 10.01 1.26
C LEU A 85 7.58 11.34 1.98
N ALA A 86 6.30 11.72 2.11
CA ALA A 86 5.90 12.92 2.83
C ALA A 86 6.17 12.79 4.34
N ASP A 87 5.91 11.63 4.92
CA ASP A 87 6.23 11.31 6.31
C ASP A 87 7.73 11.40 6.58
N SER A 88 8.54 10.77 5.71
CA SER A 88 10.01 10.86 5.76
C SER A 88 10.50 12.30 5.63
N LEU A 89 9.90 13.10 4.75
CA LEU A 89 10.21 14.53 4.62
C LEU A 89 9.90 15.29 5.92
N SER A 90 8.79 14.96 6.60
CA SER A 90 8.43 15.57 7.87
C SER A 90 9.44 15.24 8.97
N ALA A 91 9.89 13.98 9.06
CA ALA A 91 10.89 13.55 10.03
C ALA A 91 12.25 14.22 9.80
N ILE A 92 12.66 14.37 8.53
CA ILE A 92 13.89 15.11 8.19
C ILE A 92 13.73 16.59 8.58
N ALA A 93 12.61 17.23 8.24
CA ALA A 93 12.37 18.63 8.57
C ALA A 93 12.40 18.88 10.09
N GLU A 94 11.77 18.01 10.86
CA GLU A 94 11.80 18.03 12.33
C GLU A 94 13.24 17.92 12.86
N SER A 95 14.02 16.95 12.36
CA SER A 95 15.43 16.77 12.77
C SER A 95 16.34 17.96 12.45
N VAL A 96 16.00 18.76 11.44
CA VAL A 96 16.74 19.98 11.04
C VAL A 96 16.25 21.21 11.81
N GLY A 97 15.30 21.06 12.74
CA GLY A 97 14.82 22.12 13.62
C GLY A 97 13.72 22.99 13.02
N TRP A 98 12.91 22.45 12.10
CA TRP A 98 11.78 23.19 11.53
C TRP A 98 10.67 23.48 12.54
N GLU A 99 10.58 22.71 13.64
CA GLU A 99 9.55 22.89 14.67
C GLU A 99 9.61 24.27 15.35
N GLU A 100 10.81 24.81 15.53
CA GLU A 100 11.03 26.11 16.19
C GLU A 100 10.86 27.30 15.23
N LYS A 101 11.15 27.12 13.93
CA LYS A 101 11.17 28.21 12.93
C LYS A 101 9.91 28.28 12.07
N ILE A 102 9.28 27.16 11.73
CA ILE A 102 8.20 27.07 10.73
C ILE A 102 7.21 25.92 11.05
N ASN A 103 6.70 25.87 12.28
CA ASN A 103 5.79 24.80 12.75
C ASN A 103 4.57 24.54 11.81
N LYS A 104 4.02 25.61 11.23
CA LYS A 104 2.86 25.53 10.31
C LYS A 104 3.13 24.69 9.06
N ASP A 105 4.34 24.74 8.50
CA ASP A 105 4.65 24.01 7.27
C ASP A 105 4.95 22.53 7.55
N LEU A 106 5.54 22.23 8.71
CA LEU A 106 5.69 20.84 9.16
C LEU A 106 4.33 20.15 9.30
N ASN A 107 3.35 20.82 9.93
CA ASN A 107 2.00 20.29 10.06
C ASN A 107 1.32 20.10 8.71
N LYS A 108 1.56 20.97 7.72
CA LYS A 108 1.08 20.77 6.34
C LYS A 108 1.67 19.52 5.69
N ILE A 109 2.96 19.22 5.93
CA ILE A 109 3.60 18.01 5.39
C ILE A 109 3.02 16.75 6.05
N ARG A 110 2.87 16.76 7.38
CA ARG A 110 2.22 15.67 8.12
C ARG A 110 0.78 15.45 7.63
N MET A 111 0.01 16.54 7.48
CA MET A 111 -1.35 16.50 6.93
C MET A 111 -1.39 15.95 5.49
N LEU A 112 -0.44 16.37 4.64
CA LEU A 112 -0.32 15.85 3.28
C LEU A 112 -0.06 14.34 3.28
N SER A 113 0.79 13.84 4.18
CA SER A 113 1.01 12.39 4.33
C SER A 113 -0.30 11.64 4.62
N SER A 114 -1.07 12.08 5.62
CA SER A 114 -2.36 11.47 5.96
C SER A 114 -3.38 11.55 4.80
N ARG A 115 -3.39 12.65 4.05
CA ARG A 115 -4.28 12.79 2.89
C ARG A 115 -3.86 11.91 1.73
N LEU A 116 -2.57 11.68 1.53
CA LEU A 116 -2.04 10.82 0.47
C LEU A 116 -2.41 9.35 0.68
N ILE A 117 -2.38 8.84 1.92
CA ILE A 117 -2.78 7.47 2.22
C ILE A 117 -4.30 7.28 2.10
N GLU A 118 -5.10 8.21 2.65
CA GLU A 118 -6.56 8.07 2.69
C GLU A 118 -7.28 8.50 1.40
N GLY A 119 -6.70 9.44 0.63
CA GLY A 119 -7.31 9.96 -0.59
C GLY A 119 -8.53 10.83 -0.34
N VAL A 120 -8.48 11.62 0.72
CA VAL A 120 -9.55 12.52 1.18
C VAL A 120 -9.04 13.96 1.34
N GLN A 121 -9.98 14.90 1.33
CA GLN A 121 -9.71 16.29 1.68
C GLN A 121 -9.34 16.41 3.15
N GLU A 122 -8.72 17.53 3.53
CA GLU A 122 -8.25 17.79 4.89
C GLU A 122 -9.38 17.69 5.92
N GLU A 123 -10.54 18.24 5.59
CA GLU A 123 -11.75 18.23 6.42
C GLU A 123 -12.31 16.82 6.67
N GLY A 124 -11.91 15.83 5.85
CA GLY A 124 -12.34 14.45 5.98
C GLY A 124 -11.34 13.54 6.68
N ILE A 125 -10.17 14.05 7.10
CA ILE A 125 -9.11 13.23 7.66
C ILE A 125 -9.49 12.63 8.99
N ASN A 126 -10.08 13.41 9.89
CA ASN A 126 -10.50 12.90 11.20
C ASN A 126 -11.50 11.76 11.05
N LEU A 127 -12.43 11.85 10.09
CA LEU A 127 -13.36 10.77 9.77
C LEU A 127 -12.67 9.50 9.22
N ALA A 128 -11.63 9.66 8.39
CA ALA A 128 -10.87 8.54 7.86
C ALA A 128 -10.12 7.79 8.97
N LEU A 129 -9.52 8.52 9.91
CA LEU A 129 -8.76 8.00 11.04
C LEU A 129 -9.62 7.25 12.07
N LEU A 130 -10.96 7.35 11.99
CA LEU A 130 -11.85 6.50 12.77
C LEU A 130 -11.79 5.03 12.31
N TYR A 131 -11.22 4.70 11.15
CA TYR A 131 -11.09 3.32 10.65
C TYR A 131 -12.40 2.51 10.71
N ILE A 132 -13.54 3.16 10.43
CA ILE A 132 -14.85 2.50 10.46
C ILE A 132 -14.97 1.56 9.25
N PRO A 133 -15.18 0.24 9.44
CA PRO A 133 -15.25 -0.69 8.33
C PRO A 133 -16.36 -0.36 7.33
N GLY A 134 -15.98 -0.13 6.07
CA GLY A 134 -16.89 0.24 4.99
C GLY A 134 -17.15 1.74 4.85
N LEU A 135 -16.62 2.56 5.75
CA LEU A 135 -16.54 4.01 5.56
C LEU A 135 -15.48 4.28 4.48
N SER A 136 -15.91 4.70 3.30
CA SER A 136 -15.04 4.89 2.14
C SER A 136 -14.81 6.38 1.90
N ARG A 137 -13.80 6.75 1.10
CA ARG A 137 -13.62 8.15 0.66
C ARG A 137 -14.88 8.79 0.09
N TYR A 138 -15.74 8.01 -0.56
CA TYR A 138 -17.03 8.49 -1.06
C TYR A 138 -17.99 8.85 0.09
N HIS A 139 -18.09 7.99 1.11
CA HIS A 139 -18.90 8.24 2.29
C HIS A 139 -18.36 9.42 3.10
N ILE A 140 -17.05 9.48 3.31
CA ILE A 140 -16.37 10.57 4.02
C ILE A 140 -16.66 11.91 3.34
N ARG A 141 -16.52 11.97 2.01
CA ARG A 141 -16.86 13.18 1.27
C ARG A 141 -18.31 13.61 1.49
N ARG A 142 -19.28 12.68 1.42
CA ARG A 142 -20.69 13.01 1.64
C ARG A 142 -20.97 13.52 3.05
N LEU A 143 -20.27 12.99 4.05
CA LEU A 143 -20.34 13.45 5.43
C LEU A 143 -19.79 14.88 5.55
N VAL A 144 -18.61 15.14 4.99
CA VAL A 144 -17.99 16.47 4.98
C VAL A 144 -18.87 17.51 4.28
N GLU A 145 -19.45 17.15 3.12
CA GLU A 145 -20.38 18.02 2.38
C GLU A 145 -21.66 18.33 3.18
N ALA A 146 -22.04 17.46 4.11
CA ALA A 146 -23.15 17.66 5.03
C ALA A 146 -22.77 18.33 6.37
N GLY A 147 -21.49 18.68 6.54
CA GLY A 147 -21.00 19.38 7.73
C GLY A 147 -20.37 18.49 8.81
N TYR A 148 -20.37 17.17 8.64
CA TYR A 148 -19.73 16.23 9.57
C TYR A 148 -18.24 16.12 9.26
N ARG A 149 -17.37 16.44 10.23
CA ARG A 149 -15.91 16.54 10.02
C ARG A 149 -15.07 15.73 11.00
N ASP A 150 -15.65 15.30 12.10
CA ASP A 150 -14.97 14.65 13.23
C ASP A 150 -15.93 13.73 14.00
N ASP A 151 -15.43 13.07 15.04
CA ASP A 151 -16.23 12.18 15.89
C ASP A 151 -17.30 12.94 16.67
N ASP A 152 -17.02 14.14 17.15
CA ASP A 152 -17.98 14.98 17.88
C ASP A 152 -19.21 15.27 17.00
N SER A 153 -19.01 15.68 15.75
CA SER A 153 -20.11 15.92 14.81
C SER A 153 -20.93 14.66 14.52
N LEU A 154 -20.31 13.46 14.56
CA LEU A 154 -21.02 12.19 14.37
C LEU A 154 -21.76 11.74 15.64
N ARG A 155 -21.31 12.13 16.83
CA ARG A 155 -21.99 11.84 18.11
C ARG A 155 -23.29 12.59 18.24
N ASP A 156 -23.32 13.84 17.77
CA ASP A 156 -24.49 14.71 17.82
C ASP A 156 -25.52 14.37 16.72
N ALA A 157 -25.11 13.63 15.68
CA ALA A 157 -25.95 13.28 14.55
C ALA A 157 -27.02 12.23 14.89
N ASN A 158 -28.26 12.46 14.49
CA ASN A 158 -29.31 11.45 14.66
C ASN A 158 -29.30 10.38 13.54
N GLU A 159 -29.86 9.19 13.81
CA GLU A 159 -29.86 8.07 12.84
C GLU A 159 -30.57 8.45 11.52
N SER A 160 -31.61 9.29 11.61
CA SER A 160 -32.39 9.72 10.45
C SER A 160 -31.57 10.62 9.52
N GLU A 161 -30.78 11.54 10.07
CA GLU A 161 -29.89 12.43 9.33
C GLU A 161 -28.78 11.65 8.63
N LEU A 162 -28.08 10.78 9.36
CA LEU A 162 -27.05 9.93 8.79
C LEU A 162 -27.62 8.96 7.74
N GLY A 163 -28.85 8.46 7.95
CA GLY A 163 -29.55 7.58 7.02
C GLY A 163 -29.88 8.21 5.66
N LYS A 164 -29.96 9.54 5.57
CA LYS A 164 -30.08 10.27 4.28
C LYS A 164 -28.78 10.25 3.47
N LEU A 165 -27.64 10.09 4.15
CA LEU A 165 -26.31 10.16 3.57
C LEU A 165 -25.67 8.79 3.34
N LEU A 166 -25.95 7.83 4.22
CA LEU A 166 -25.23 6.57 4.29
C LEU A 166 -26.18 5.36 4.32
N PRO A 167 -25.73 4.19 3.83
CA PRO A 167 -26.49 2.96 3.98
C PRO A 167 -26.74 2.62 5.46
N LYS A 168 -27.93 2.09 5.78
CA LYS A 168 -28.35 1.77 7.16
C LYS A 168 -27.29 1.00 7.97
N ARG A 169 -26.66 -0.02 7.38
CA ARG A 169 -25.61 -0.81 8.03
C ARG A 169 -24.39 0.02 8.43
N LEU A 170 -24.05 1.05 7.65
CA LEU A 170 -22.92 1.92 7.94
C LEU A 170 -23.27 2.91 9.05
N VAL A 171 -24.51 3.43 9.06
CA VAL A 171 -25.02 4.28 10.16
C VAL A 171 -24.95 3.53 11.48
N GLN A 172 -25.41 2.29 11.52
CA GLN A 172 -25.35 1.44 12.71
C GLN A 172 -23.92 1.26 13.22
N ARG A 173 -22.96 0.94 12.33
CA ARG A 173 -21.53 0.81 12.70
C ARG A 173 -20.93 2.10 13.24
N ILE A 174 -21.29 3.25 12.66
CA ILE A 174 -20.84 4.55 13.17
C ILE A 174 -21.33 4.75 14.59
N GLN A 175 -22.63 4.54 14.84
CA GLN A 175 -23.22 4.70 16.16
C GLN A 175 -22.68 3.71 17.19
N GLU A 176 -22.44 2.46 16.79
CA GLU A 176 -21.77 1.45 17.62
C GLU A 176 -20.39 1.92 18.05
N LYS A 177 -19.56 2.37 17.11
CA LYS A 177 -18.22 2.88 17.41
C LYS A 177 -18.24 4.09 18.36
N MET A 178 -19.15 5.04 18.14
CA MET A 178 -19.29 6.22 19.01
C MET A 178 -19.70 5.84 20.45
N LYS A 179 -20.53 4.80 20.61
CA LYS A 179 -20.88 4.28 21.94
C LYS A 179 -19.71 3.60 22.64
N GLU A 180 -18.90 2.82 21.90
CA GLU A 180 -17.72 2.15 22.45
C GLU A 180 -16.67 3.14 22.96
N GLU A 181 -16.42 4.22 22.22
CA GLU A 181 -15.49 5.28 22.62
C GLU A 181 -15.99 6.06 23.84
N ASN A 182 -17.29 6.37 23.91
CA ASN A 182 -17.90 7.00 25.08
C ASN A 182 -17.72 6.14 26.34
N ASN A 183 -17.93 4.82 26.23
CA ASN A 183 -17.74 3.91 27.33
C ASN A 183 -16.27 3.83 27.77
N HIS A 184 -15.33 3.81 26.83
CA HIS A 184 -13.89 3.84 27.15
C HIS A 184 -13.48 5.15 27.81
N GLN A 185 -13.93 6.30 27.31
CA GLN A 185 -13.65 7.61 27.90
C GLN A 185 -14.26 7.72 29.31
N LYS A 186 -15.47 7.22 29.51
CA LYS A 186 -16.13 7.18 30.83
C LYS A 186 -15.37 6.28 31.81
N MET A 187 -14.98 5.07 31.40
CA MET A 187 -14.17 4.17 32.22
C MET A 187 -12.79 4.77 32.57
N LEU A 188 -12.14 5.46 31.63
CA LEU A 188 -10.87 6.15 31.91
C LEU A 188 -11.07 7.29 32.90
N LYS A 189 -12.12 8.11 32.75
CA LYS A 189 -12.45 9.19 33.70
C LYS A 189 -12.78 8.65 35.09
N GLU A 190 -13.59 7.60 35.20
CA GLU A 190 -13.92 6.94 36.47
C GLU A 190 -12.67 6.32 37.12
N LYS A 191 -11.79 5.70 36.34
CA LYS A 191 -10.53 5.14 36.84
C LYS A 191 -9.55 6.20 37.35
N TRP A 192 -9.55 7.39 36.73
CA TRP A 192 -8.77 8.54 37.19
C TRP A 192 -9.37 9.18 38.44
N ILE A 193 -10.71 9.29 38.54
CA ILE A 193 -11.40 9.77 39.75
C ILE A 193 -11.12 8.84 40.94
N VAL A 194 -11.18 7.52 40.74
CA VAL A 194 -10.87 6.53 41.80
C VAL A 194 -9.39 6.59 42.21
N GLN A 195 -8.47 6.92 41.30
CA GLN A 195 -7.05 7.12 41.64
C GLN A 195 -6.84 8.41 42.43
N ASP A 196 -7.54 9.49 42.12
CA ASP A 196 -7.46 10.76 42.83
C ASP A 196 -8.11 10.68 44.23
N GLU A 197 -9.23 9.96 44.36
CA GLU A 197 -9.84 9.63 45.65
C GLU A 197 -8.94 8.73 46.52
N LYS A 198 -8.26 7.75 45.92
CA LYS A 198 -7.22 6.98 46.63
C LYS A 198 -6.05 7.84 47.05
N LEU A 199 -5.57 8.77 46.22
CA LEU A 199 -4.49 9.69 46.59
C LEU A 199 -4.92 10.64 47.72
N ASN A 200 -6.17 11.10 47.72
CA ASN A 200 -6.73 11.95 48.77
C ASN A 200 -7.05 11.17 50.07
N ALA A 201 -7.35 9.87 49.99
CA ALA A 201 -7.46 8.99 51.15
C ALA A 201 -6.10 8.68 51.78
N PHE A 202 -5.01 8.62 51.00
CA PHE A 202 -3.64 8.44 51.50
C PHE A 202 -3.03 9.70 52.14
N LYS A 203 -3.65 10.89 51.98
CA LYS A 203 -3.20 12.14 52.63
C LYS A 203 -3.78 12.37 54.03
N LYS A 204 -4.60 11.45 54.55
CA LYS A 204 -5.09 11.47 55.94
C LYS A 204 -4.55 10.27 56.70
N VAL A 205 -3.34 10.40 57.26
CA VAL A 205 -2.87 9.88 58.56
C VAL A 205 -1.37 10.22 58.70
N PRO A 206 -0.87 10.52 59.92
CA PRO A 206 0.25 11.44 60.14
C PRO A 206 1.65 10.82 60.02
N GLU A 207 2.60 11.72 59.80
CA GLU A 207 4.05 11.57 59.95
C GLU A 207 4.43 10.86 61.26
N GLU A 208 5.36 9.89 61.19
CA GLU A 208 6.61 9.90 61.97
C GLU A 208 7.43 8.59 61.81
N SER A 209 8.76 8.76 61.90
CA SER A 209 9.85 7.76 62.00
C SER A 209 10.17 6.94 60.74
N GLY A 210 11.38 6.89 60.16
CA GLY A 210 12.72 7.23 60.62
C GLY A 210 13.61 5.97 60.58
N ILE A 211 14.73 6.02 59.83
CA ILE A 211 15.90 5.07 59.83
C ILE A 211 15.63 3.76 59.02
N SER A 212 16.49 3.15 58.19
CA SER A 212 17.95 3.10 57.94
C SER A 212 18.21 2.56 56.51
N GLY A 213 19.35 2.89 55.90
CA GLY A 213 19.87 2.22 54.69
C GLY A 213 20.64 0.91 54.96
N ILE A 214 21.03 0.20 53.87
CA ILE A 214 22.33 -0.50 53.62
C ILE A 214 22.30 -1.25 52.24
N ILE A 215 23.19 -0.81 51.33
CA ILE A 215 24.24 -1.47 50.47
C ILE A 215 24.01 -2.75 49.60
N CYS A 216 24.63 -2.66 48.40
CA CYS A 216 25.01 -3.46 47.21
C CYS A 216 25.26 -5.00 47.19
N GLU A 217 25.20 -5.59 45.96
CA GLU A 217 26.26 -6.36 45.20
C GLU A 217 25.64 -7.19 44.03
N THR A 218 25.92 -6.99 42.72
CA THR A 218 27.02 -7.43 41.79
C THR A 218 27.13 -8.93 41.39
N GLY A 219 27.18 -9.17 40.06
CA GLY A 219 27.78 -10.34 39.35
C GLY A 219 26.80 -11.22 38.56
N ASN A 220 27.04 -11.76 37.35
CA ASN A 220 28.15 -11.69 36.40
C ASN A 220 27.74 -12.28 35.01
N ARG A 221 28.51 -11.97 33.96
CA ARG A 221 28.36 -12.29 32.52
C ARG A 221 28.69 -13.74 32.10
N ARG A 222 28.23 -14.18 30.90
CA ARG A 222 29.02 -14.98 29.93
C ARG A 222 28.68 -14.64 28.47
N ASN A 223 29.70 -14.71 27.61
CA ASN A 223 29.73 -14.35 26.20
C ASN A 223 30.68 -15.32 25.45
N MET A 224 30.51 -15.41 24.12
CA MET A 224 31.47 -15.79 23.05
C MET A 224 31.60 -17.25 22.50
N ASN A 225 31.05 -17.47 21.27
CA ASN A 225 31.71 -17.54 19.93
C ASN A 225 32.70 -18.69 19.50
N PRO A 226 33.08 -18.87 18.18
CA PRO A 226 32.70 -20.06 17.35
C PRO A 226 33.82 -20.74 16.46
N SER A 227 33.39 -21.70 15.59
CA SER A 227 34.03 -22.27 14.34
C SER A 227 35.15 -23.33 14.47
N PRO A 228 35.64 -24.05 13.42
CA PRO A 228 35.20 -24.34 12.02
C PRO A 228 35.36 -25.84 11.57
N GLN A 229 34.99 -26.26 10.34
CA GLN A 229 35.73 -27.28 9.53
C GLN A 229 35.22 -27.50 8.06
N LYS A 230 36.09 -28.11 7.25
CA LYS A 230 36.28 -28.06 5.77
C LYS A 230 36.07 -29.42 5.06
N ILE A 231 35.63 -29.37 3.79
CA ILE A 231 36.01 -30.14 2.56
C ILE A 231 35.77 -31.68 2.47
N ASN A 232 35.05 -32.14 1.42
CA ASN A 232 35.63 -33.02 0.36
C ASN A 232 34.68 -33.29 -0.84
N ILE A 233 35.28 -33.31 -2.03
CA ILE A 233 34.73 -33.71 -3.34
C ILE A 233 35.20 -35.16 -3.59
N SER A 234 34.35 -36.02 -4.15
CA SER A 234 34.82 -37.16 -4.95
C SER A 234 33.74 -37.62 -5.94
N GLU A 235 34.12 -37.68 -7.21
CA GLU A 235 33.40 -38.35 -8.29
C GLU A 235 33.55 -39.87 -8.15
N GLN A 236 32.47 -40.62 -8.34
CA GLN A 236 32.52 -41.99 -8.86
C GLN A 236 31.34 -42.23 -9.79
N GLN A 237 31.68 -42.55 -11.03
CA GLN A 237 30.79 -43.11 -12.04
C GLN A 237 30.56 -44.60 -11.73
N SER A 238 29.30 -45.03 -11.73
CA SER A 238 28.95 -46.41 -12.03
C SER A 238 27.58 -46.43 -12.70
N ALA A 239 27.60 -46.88 -13.96
CA ALA A 239 26.41 -47.16 -14.74
C ALA A 239 25.59 -48.25 -14.05
N ASP A 240 24.28 -48.03 -13.91
CA ASP A 240 23.34 -49.13 -13.90
C ASP A 240 22.03 -48.71 -14.58
N VAL A 241 21.59 -49.58 -15.48
CA VAL A 241 20.47 -49.40 -16.39
C VAL A 241 19.27 -50.06 -15.73
N SER A 242 18.25 -49.31 -15.32
CA SER A 242 16.85 -49.81 -15.36
C SER A 242 15.85 -48.76 -14.87
N HIS A 243 14.69 -48.77 -15.54
CA HIS A 243 13.51 -47.94 -15.34
C HIS A 243 13.61 -46.47 -15.82
N VAL A 244 13.36 -46.30 -17.11
CA VAL A 244 12.70 -45.09 -17.63
C VAL A 244 11.35 -45.00 -16.92
N ALA A 245 11.33 -44.41 -15.73
CA ALA A 245 10.12 -43.86 -15.16
C ALA A 245 9.60 -42.88 -16.20
N SER A 246 8.42 -43.15 -16.78
CA SER A 246 7.75 -42.18 -17.62
C SER A 246 7.53 -40.94 -16.75
N LEU A 247 8.41 -39.95 -16.88
CA LEU A 247 8.24 -38.66 -16.23
C LEU A 247 6.99 -38.06 -16.85
N GLU A 248 5.86 -38.19 -16.15
CA GLU A 248 4.67 -37.45 -16.51
C GLU A 248 5.06 -35.97 -16.56
N PRO A 249 4.85 -35.28 -17.69
CA PRO A 249 5.25 -33.90 -17.82
C PRO A 249 4.52 -33.08 -16.76
N LEU A 250 5.28 -32.33 -15.97
CA LEU A 250 4.73 -31.44 -14.94
C LEU A 250 3.74 -30.44 -15.56
N LEU A 251 4.04 -29.94 -16.76
CA LEU A 251 3.24 -29.00 -17.52
C LEU A 251 3.31 -29.32 -19.02
N GLU A 252 2.15 -29.50 -19.65
CA GLU A 252 2.02 -29.74 -21.09
C GLU A 252 1.24 -28.58 -21.75
N ILE A 253 1.82 -28.04 -22.82
CA ILE A 253 1.30 -26.89 -23.59
C ILE A 253 1.33 -27.27 -25.06
N SER A 254 0.16 -27.32 -25.71
CA SER A 254 0.01 -27.62 -27.14
C SER A 254 -0.49 -26.39 -27.89
N GLN A 255 0.22 -25.99 -28.95
CA GLN A 255 -0.21 -24.87 -29.82
C GLN A 255 -1.49 -25.17 -30.60
N GLN A 256 -1.81 -26.45 -30.81
CA GLN A 256 -3.02 -26.89 -31.50
C GLN A 256 -4.28 -26.65 -30.67
N ARG A 257 -4.14 -26.38 -29.35
CA ARG A 257 -5.23 -26.21 -28.39
C ARG A 257 -4.94 -25.09 -27.39
N SER A 258 -4.99 -23.85 -27.87
CA SER A 258 -4.66 -22.65 -27.08
C SER A 258 -5.61 -22.34 -25.91
N ASP A 259 -6.72 -23.07 -25.78
CA ASP A 259 -7.67 -22.98 -24.66
C ASP A 259 -7.33 -23.92 -23.48
N ARG A 260 -6.31 -24.79 -23.64
CA ARG A 260 -6.10 -25.97 -22.78
C ARG A 260 -4.64 -26.07 -22.34
N ILE A 261 -4.41 -26.14 -21.03
CA ILE A 261 -3.11 -26.46 -20.46
C ILE A 261 -3.30 -27.60 -19.47
N ILE A 262 -2.38 -28.57 -19.50
CA ILE A 262 -2.42 -29.74 -18.62
C ILE A 262 -1.30 -29.60 -17.60
N PHE A 263 -1.65 -29.67 -16.31
CA PHE A 263 -0.71 -29.69 -15.20
C PHE A 263 -0.85 -31.01 -14.45
N MET A 264 0.21 -31.81 -14.39
CA MET A 264 0.19 -33.16 -13.79
C MET A 264 -1.01 -34.01 -14.25
N GLY A 265 -1.25 -34.07 -15.57
CA GLY A 265 -2.36 -34.82 -16.17
C GLY A 265 -3.75 -34.20 -15.99
N LYS A 266 -3.90 -33.07 -15.28
CA LYS A 266 -5.18 -32.37 -15.07
C LYS A 266 -5.28 -31.12 -15.93
N GLU A 267 -6.38 -31.01 -16.67
CA GLU A 267 -6.66 -29.85 -17.54
C GLU A 267 -7.13 -28.63 -16.72
N PHE A 268 -6.61 -27.45 -17.03
CA PHE A 268 -7.17 -26.17 -16.59
C PHE A 268 -7.25 -25.16 -17.74
N LYS A 269 -8.23 -24.25 -17.63
CA LYS A 269 -8.47 -23.19 -18.62
C LYS A 269 -7.62 -21.97 -18.31
N VAL A 270 -7.07 -21.36 -19.36
CA VAL A 270 -6.35 -20.09 -19.28
C VAL A 270 -6.91 -19.06 -20.24
N THR A 271 -6.72 -17.78 -19.93
CA THR A 271 -6.99 -16.68 -20.87
C THR A 271 -5.98 -16.72 -22.02
N THR A 272 -6.34 -16.21 -23.20
CA THR A 272 -5.45 -16.10 -24.37
C THR A 272 -4.08 -15.49 -24.05
N ILE A 273 -4.06 -14.37 -23.31
CA ILE A 273 -2.82 -13.72 -22.87
C ILE A 273 -2.03 -14.62 -21.91
N GLY A 274 -2.71 -15.26 -20.96
CA GLY A 274 -2.10 -16.22 -20.04
C GLY A 274 -1.48 -17.42 -20.75
N PHE A 275 -2.13 -17.93 -21.81
CA PHE A 275 -1.58 -18.96 -22.68
C PHE A 275 -0.33 -18.48 -23.38
N SER A 276 -0.38 -17.30 -24.03
CA SER A 276 0.79 -16.75 -24.73
C SER A 276 1.96 -16.51 -23.78
N LEU A 277 1.71 -16.05 -22.55
CA LEU A 277 2.73 -15.89 -21.51
C LEU A 277 3.36 -17.23 -21.10
N LEU A 278 2.54 -18.24 -20.80
CA LEU A 278 3.00 -19.58 -20.47
C LEU A 278 3.81 -20.20 -21.61
N TYR A 279 3.32 -20.06 -22.84
CA TYR A 279 3.97 -20.58 -24.03
C TYR A 279 5.34 -19.91 -24.25
N LEU A 280 5.40 -18.57 -24.16
CA LEU A 280 6.64 -17.80 -24.27
C LEU A 280 7.66 -18.26 -23.22
N LEU A 281 7.28 -18.29 -21.94
CA LEU A 281 8.18 -18.71 -20.87
C LEU A 281 8.62 -20.17 -21.02
N ALA A 282 7.75 -21.04 -21.53
CA ALA A 282 8.09 -22.44 -21.81
C ALA A 282 9.07 -22.62 -22.98
N GLN A 283 9.23 -21.62 -23.88
CA GLN A 283 10.32 -21.61 -24.88
C GLN A 283 11.67 -21.25 -24.26
N HIS A 284 11.67 -20.61 -23.08
CA HIS A 284 12.86 -20.17 -22.35
C HIS A 284 13.03 -20.95 -21.04
N ARG A 285 12.89 -22.29 -21.07
CA ARG A 285 13.06 -23.14 -19.88
C ARG A 285 14.40 -22.89 -19.21
N GLU A 286 14.37 -22.75 -17.88
CA GLU A 286 15.54 -22.53 -17.02
C GLU A 286 16.34 -21.24 -17.31
N LYS A 287 15.81 -20.36 -18.17
CA LYS A 287 16.40 -19.06 -18.47
C LYS A 287 15.58 -17.95 -17.81
N VAL A 288 16.28 -16.88 -17.45
CA VAL A 288 15.64 -15.65 -16.99
C VAL A 288 15.20 -14.87 -18.21
N VAL A 289 13.90 -14.62 -18.34
CA VAL A 289 13.35 -13.74 -19.37
C VAL A 289 13.08 -12.38 -18.73
N SER A 290 13.65 -11.32 -19.31
CA SER A 290 13.46 -9.98 -18.79
C SER A 290 12.01 -9.52 -18.97
N TYR A 291 11.54 -8.62 -18.10
CA TYR A 291 10.21 -8.04 -18.27
C TYR A 291 10.05 -7.33 -19.60
N GLU A 292 11.09 -6.67 -20.09
CA GLU A 292 11.09 -5.96 -21.37
C GLU A 292 10.88 -6.91 -22.55
N GLU A 293 11.50 -8.09 -22.54
CA GLU A 293 11.30 -9.12 -23.56
C GLU A 293 9.87 -9.69 -23.52
N ILE A 294 9.33 -9.98 -22.34
CA ILE A 294 7.95 -10.45 -22.17
C ILE A 294 6.96 -9.42 -22.72
N LEU A 295 7.17 -8.14 -22.42
CA LEU A 295 6.33 -7.05 -22.89
C LEU A 295 6.42 -6.87 -24.40
N LYS A 296 7.65 -6.92 -24.95
CA LYS A 296 7.89 -6.80 -26.39
C LYS A 296 7.21 -7.89 -27.18
N ASP A 297 7.16 -9.13 -26.68
CA ASP A 297 6.57 -10.24 -27.41
C ASP A 297 5.05 -10.34 -27.25
N LEU A 298 4.53 -10.12 -26.04
CA LEU A 298 3.10 -10.33 -25.75
C LEU A 298 2.24 -9.08 -25.95
N TRP A 299 2.83 -7.89 -25.88
CA TRP A 299 2.13 -6.60 -25.94
C TRP A 299 2.75 -5.64 -26.96
N LYS A 300 3.02 -6.15 -28.17
CA LYS A 300 3.52 -5.35 -29.31
C LYS A 300 2.65 -4.13 -29.56
N GLY A 301 3.18 -2.93 -29.27
CA GLY A 301 2.53 -1.65 -29.52
C GLY A 301 1.89 -0.97 -28.30
N GLU A 302 1.77 -1.65 -27.16
CA GLU A 302 1.36 -0.99 -25.90
C GLU A 302 2.59 -0.45 -25.15
N LYS A 303 2.73 0.88 -25.14
CA LYS A 303 3.83 1.57 -24.41
C LYS A 303 3.65 1.60 -22.89
N ASP A 304 2.47 1.19 -22.39
CA ASP A 304 2.06 1.32 -20.99
C ASP A 304 1.79 -0.05 -20.32
N ALA A 305 2.30 -1.15 -20.86
CA ALA A 305 2.14 -2.46 -20.22
C ALA A 305 3.02 -2.53 -18.95
N ILE A 306 2.41 -2.30 -17.79
CA ILE A 306 3.09 -2.28 -16.49
C ILE A 306 3.38 -3.72 -16.03
N TYR A 307 4.54 -3.94 -15.40
CA TYR A 307 4.95 -5.16 -14.68
C TYR A 307 3.82 -5.87 -13.90
N THR A 308 2.89 -5.08 -13.35
CA THR A 308 1.71 -5.55 -12.61
C THR A 308 0.77 -6.41 -13.45
N ARG A 309 0.69 -6.21 -14.78
CA ARG A 309 -0.11 -7.05 -15.68
C ARG A 309 0.47 -8.45 -15.82
N ILE A 310 1.80 -8.56 -15.97
CA ILE A 310 2.50 -9.86 -15.99
C ILE A 310 2.24 -10.60 -14.68
N ASN A 311 2.45 -9.93 -13.54
CA ASN A 311 2.18 -10.53 -12.24
C ASN A 311 0.71 -10.92 -12.04
N TYR A 312 -0.24 -10.12 -12.53
CA TYR A 312 -1.66 -10.48 -12.47
C TYR A 312 -1.94 -11.80 -13.20
N HIS A 313 -1.40 -11.97 -14.41
CA HIS A 313 -1.57 -13.20 -15.17
C HIS A 313 -0.88 -14.40 -14.50
N ILE A 314 0.35 -14.23 -13.98
CA ILE A 314 1.06 -15.28 -13.23
C ILE A 314 0.25 -15.71 -11.99
N CYS A 315 -0.21 -14.74 -11.18
CA CYS A 315 -1.01 -15.02 -9.99
C CYS A 315 -2.33 -15.71 -10.34
N LYS A 316 -2.98 -15.31 -11.43
CA LYS A 316 -4.22 -15.94 -11.90
C LYS A 316 -3.98 -17.39 -12.33
N ILE A 317 -2.93 -17.66 -13.09
CA ILE A 317 -2.54 -19.02 -13.51
C ILE A 317 -2.28 -19.89 -12.27
N ARG A 318 -1.48 -19.43 -11.31
CA ARG A 318 -1.22 -20.15 -10.06
C ARG A 318 -2.51 -20.46 -9.31
N LYS A 319 -3.43 -19.50 -9.24
CA LYS A 319 -4.74 -19.66 -8.58
C LYS A 319 -5.60 -20.69 -9.29
N ASP A 320 -5.60 -20.71 -10.62
CA ASP A 320 -6.40 -21.67 -11.40
C ASP A 320 -5.83 -23.09 -11.29
N ILE A 321 -4.50 -23.26 -11.29
CA ILE A 321 -3.85 -24.54 -10.98
C ILE A 321 -4.13 -24.98 -9.53
N SER A 322 -4.10 -24.05 -8.58
CA SER A 322 -4.40 -24.36 -7.17
C SER A 322 -5.83 -24.84 -6.93
N LYS A 323 -6.78 -24.55 -7.83
CA LYS A 323 -8.17 -25.04 -7.72
C LYS A 323 -8.32 -26.50 -8.15
N ILE A 324 -7.46 -26.99 -9.06
CA ILE A 324 -7.53 -28.36 -9.59
C ILE A 324 -6.62 -29.33 -8.81
N MET A 325 -5.73 -28.80 -7.97
CA MET A 325 -4.80 -29.55 -7.14
C MET A 325 -5.28 -29.65 -5.69
N ASP A 326 -5.04 -30.79 -5.05
CA ASP A 326 -5.25 -30.95 -3.61
C ASP A 326 -4.20 -30.10 -2.85
N LYS A 327 -4.60 -29.52 -1.71
CA LYS A 327 -3.74 -28.69 -0.84
C LYS A 327 -2.68 -29.50 -0.08
N LYS A 328 -1.90 -30.32 -0.78
CA LYS A 328 -0.71 -30.99 -0.26
C LYS A 328 0.48 -30.06 -0.42
N GLU A 329 1.36 -30.01 0.58
CA GLU A 329 2.52 -29.11 0.62
C GLU A 329 3.44 -29.28 -0.62
N ASP A 330 3.58 -30.51 -1.12
CA ASP A 330 4.35 -30.85 -2.33
C ASP A 330 3.79 -30.15 -3.59
N ASN A 331 2.47 -30.04 -3.71
CA ASN A 331 1.83 -29.39 -4.85
C ASN A 331 2.05 -27.87 -4.83
N THR A 332 2.06 -27.25 -3.64
CA THR A 332 2.34 -25.81 -3.50
C THR A 332 3.75 -25.48 -3.98
N LYS A 333 4.75 -26.26 -3.57
CA LYS A 333 6.15 -26.09 -4.03
C LYS A 333 6.27 -26.27 -5.55
N LYS A 334 5.57 -27.26 -6.12
CA LYS A 334 5.53 -27.47 -7.58
C LYS A 334 4.92 -26.30 -8.33
N ILE A 335 3.84 -25.70 -7.82
CA ILE A 335 3.17 -24.52 -8.42
C ILE A 335 4.07 -23.27 -8.35
N GLU A 336 4.81 -23.09 -7.25
CA GLU A 336 5.79 -22.01 -7.12
C GLU A 336 6.93 -22.16 -8.13
N ASN A 337 7.42 -23.38 -8.33
CA ASN A 337 8.50 -23.69 -9.26
C ASN A 337 8.13 -23.50 -10.74
N ILE A 338 6.84 -23.41 -11.11
CA ILE A 338 6.42 -23.08 -12.48
C ILE A 338 6.90 -21.68 -12.87
N PHE A 339 6.90 -20.74 -11.92
CA PHE A 339 7.29 -19.35 -12.15
C PHE A 339 8.21 -18.89 -11.03
N LYS A 340 9.52 -18.81 -11.28
CA LYS A 340 10.45 -18.22 -10.32
C LYS A 340 10.73 -16.78 -10.71
N ALA A 341 10.17 -15.83 -9.94
CA ALA A 341 10.54 -14.42 -10.08
C ALA A 341 11.89 -14.21 -9.39
N ILE A 342 12.85 -13.64 -10.11
CA ILE A 342 14.14 -13.21 -9.55
C ILE A 342 14.02 -11.69 -9.35
N PRO A 343 14.18 -11.20 -8.11
CA PRO A 343 14.01 -9.78 -7.78
C PRO A 343 15.08 -8.89 -8.40
#